data_AF-A0A7W1UBV2-F1
#
_entry.id   AF-A0A7W1UBV2-F1
#
_cell.length_a   1.000
_cell.length_b   1.000
_cell.length_c   1.000
_cell.angle_alpha   90.00
_cell.angle_beta   90.00
_cell.angle_gamma   90.00
#
_symmetry.space_group_name_H-M   'P 1'
#
loop_
_entity.id
_entity.type
_entity.pdbx_description
1 polymer ?
#
loop_
_entity_poly.entity_id
_entity_poly.type
_entity_poly.pdbx_seq_one_letter_code
_entity_poly.pdbx_strand_id
1 'polypeptide(L)'
;MKRALSTGIQGILLSGLLVCVGCQGPDTLLDFNSLDPSQDQQFIADQYLRQAALMKQKAEDLKIKAERYAQLFGPDSEWATSAKLLENFYEKEAQNRERLAILHAEVGRPHSHSPDFESR
;
A
#
# COMPACT_ATOMS: atom_id res chain seq x y z
N MET A 1 -20.78 -31.99 43.97
CA MET A 1 -20.64 -32.47 42.57
C MET A 1 -21.83 -31.98 41.74
N LYS A 2 -21.62 -31.07 40.78
CA LYS A 2 -22.44 -30.74 39.59
C LYS A 2 -21.79 -29.51 38.93
N ARG A 3 -20.68 -29.75 38.22
CA ARG A 3 -20.57 -29.68 36.74
C ARG A 3 -20.64 -28.24 36.21
N ALA A 4 -19.44 -27.68 36.09
CA ALA A 4 -19.08 -26.63 35.15
C ALA A 4 -19.45 -27.09 33.72
N LEU A 5 -20.48 -26.50 33.14
CA LEU A 5 -20.84 -26.71 31.74
C LEU A 5 -21.70 -25.54 31.24
N SER A 6 -21.18 -24.31 31.32
CA SER A 6 -21.89 -23.14 30.78
C SER A 6 -20.98 -22.09 30.12
N THR A 7 -19.67 -22.24 30.20
CA THR A 7 -18.71 -21.24 29.69
C THR A 7 -18.13 -21.58 28.31
N GLY A 8 -18.34 -22.79 27.79
CA GLY A 8 -17.75 -23.24 26.52
C GLY A 8 -18.51 -22.82 25.25
N ILE A 9 -19.83 -22.63 25.35
CA ILE A 9 -20.68 -22.38 24.17
C ILE A 9 -20.63 -20.90 23.75
N GLN A 10 -20.37 -20.00 24.69
CA GLN A 10 -20.43 -18.55 24.48
C GLN A 10 -19.19 -17.99 23.76
N GLY A 11 -18.03 -18.65 23.88
CA GLY A 11 -16.79 -18.24 23.18
C GLY A 11 -16.74 -18.64 21.69
N ILE A 12 -17.44 -19.71 21.32
CA ILE A 12 -17.48 -20.21 19.94
C ILE A 12 -18.39 -19.32 19.08
N LEU A 13 -19.48 -18.81 19.64
CA LEU A 13 -20.37 -17.87 18.93
C LEU A 13 -19.72 -16.51 18.68
N LEU A 14 -18.86 -16.02 19.58
CA LEU A 14 -18.19 -14.72 19.42
C LEU A 14 -17.07 -14.75 18.37
N SER A 15 -16.41 -15.89 18.18
CA SER A 15 -15.34 -16.06 17.20
C SER A 15 -15.86 -16.27 15.77
N GLY A 16 -17.07 -16.81 15.60
CA GLY A 16 -17.69 -16.98 14.29
C GLY A 16 -18.12 -15.67 13.61
N LEU A 17 -18.49 -14.64 14.39
CA LEU A 17 -18.98 -13.37 13.83
C LEU A 17 -17.85 -12.48 13.27
N LEU A 18 -16.62 -12.64 13.77
CA LEU A 18 -15.48 -11.79 13.39
C LEU A 18 -14.91 -12.14 12.01
N VAL A 19 -15.18 -13.34 11.50
CA VAL A 19 -14.65 -13.82 10.21
C VAL A 19 -15.41 -13.20 9.02
N CYS A 20 -16.63 -12.70 9.20
CA CYS A 20 -17.48 -12.24 8.09
C CYS A 20 -17.39 -10.75 7.77
N VAL A 21 -16.64 -9.94 8.54
CA VAL A 21 -16.60 -8.46 8.37
C VAL A 21 -15.34 -7.98 7.63
N GLY A 22 -14.40 -8.88 7.31
CA GLY A 22 -13.17 -8.52 6.60
C GLY A 22 -13.25 -8.86 5.11
N CYS A 23 -13.82 -7.96 4.29
CA CYS A 23 -13.47 -7.69 2.88
C CYS A 23 -14.58 -6.89 2.17
N GLN A 24 -14.91 -5.69 2.66
CA GLN A 24 -15.41 -4.65 1.76
C GLN A 24 -14.27 -3.66 1.53
N GLY A 25 -13.34 -4.07 0.65
CA GLY A 25 -12.44 -3.12 0.02
C GLY A 25 -13.25 -2.20 -0.90
N PRO A 26 -12.81 -0.96 -1.14
CA PRO A 26 -13.53 -0.05 -2.02
C PRO A 26 -13.74 -0.72 -3.39
N ASP A 27 -14.99 -0.72 -3.85
CA ASP A 27 -15.40 -1.15 -5.20
C ASP A 27 -14.80 -0.18 -6.24
N THR A 28 -13.50 -0.22 -6.44
CA THR A 28 -12.92 0.16 -7.73
C THR A 28 -13.22 -1.00 -8.67
N LEU A 29 -14.47 -1.10 -9.08
CA LEU A 29 -14.97 -2.12 -9.99
C LEU A 29 -14.31 -1.88 -11.34
N LEU A 30 -13.19 -2.57 -11.57
CA LEU A 30 -12.57 -2.68 -12.89
C LEU A 30 -13.67 -3.23 -13.82
N ASP A 31 -14.09 -2.46 -14.83
CA ASP A 31 -15.08 -2.96 -15.79
C ASP A 31 -14.40 -4.00 -16.67
N PHE A 32 -14.47 -5.27 -16.27
CA PHE A 32 -13.92 -6.40 -17.02
C PHE A 32 -14.55 -6.59 -18.41
N ASN A 33 -15.62 -5.85 -18.75
CA ASN A 33 -16.22 -5.84 -20.09
C ASN A 33 -15.69 -4.70 -20.98
N SER A 34 -14.95 -3.75 -20.40
CA SER A 34 -14.23 -2.69 -21.10
C SER A 34 -12.87 -3.21 -21.53
N LEU A 35 -12.64 -3.33 -22.85
CA LEU A 35 -11.35 -3.71 -23.43
C LEU A 35 -10.39 -2.50 -23.55
N ASP A 36 -10.62 -1.42 -22.79
CA ASP A 36 -9.80 -0.21 -22.85
C ASP A 36 -8.55 -0.37 -21.97
N PRO A 37 -7.37 -0.63 -22.58
CA PRO A 37 -6.14 -0.82 -21.82
C PRO A 37 -5.76 0.44 -21.00
N SER A 38 -6.25 1.63 -21.36
CA SER A 38 -5.92 2.86 -20.65
C SER A 38 -6.51 2.92 -19.24
N GLN A 39 -7.72 2.36 -19.04
CA GLN A 39 -8.36 2.27 -17.73
C GLN A 39 -7.59 1.35 -16.78
N ASP A 40 -7.12 0.21 -17.29
CA ASP A 40 -6.28 -0.72 -16.52
C ASP A 40 -4.95 -0.06 -16.10
N GLN A 41 -4.32 0.67 -17.02
CA GLN A 41 -3.05 1.36 -16.71
C GLN A 41 -3.23 2.46 -15.66
N GLN A 42 -4.33 3.22 -15.70
CA GLN A 42 -4.64 4.22 -14.67
C GLN A 42 -4.90 3.57 -13.32
N PHE A 43 -5.66 2.47 -13.28
CA PHE A 43 -5.89 1.73 -12.04
C PHE A 43 -4.58 1.20 -11.44
N ILE A 44 -3.68 0.65 -12.26
CA ILE A 44 -2.37 0.17 -11.82
C ILE A 44 -1.52 1.33 -11.28
N ALA A 45 -1.51 2.49 -11.95
CA ALA A 45 -0.80 3.67 -11.49
C ALA A 45 -1.26 4.11 -10.09
N ASP A 46 -2.58 4.17 -9.87
CA ASP A 46 -3.18 4.51 -8.58
C ASP A 46 -2.81 3.52 -7.46
N GLN A 47 -2.73 2.22 -7.78
CA GLN A 47 -2.27 1.22 -6.82
C GLN A 47 -0.82 1.47 -6.40
N TYR A 48 0.06 1.77 -7.34
CA TYR A 48 1.45 2.09 -7.03
C TYR A 48 1.58 3.38 -6.20
N LEU A 49 0.77 4.40 -6.46
CA LEU A 49 0.73 5.62 -5.63
C LEU A 49 0.29 5.33 -4.19
N ARG A 50 -0.74 4.50 -4.00
CA ARG A 50 -1.14 4.06 -2.65
C ARG A 50 -0.02 3.31 -1.94
N GLN A 51 0.67 2.41 -2.64
CA GLN A 51 1.81 1.68 -2.10
C GLN A 51 2.96 2.63 -1.72
N ALA A 52 3.26 3.62 -2.57
CA ALA A 52 4.28 4.63 -2.29
C ALA A 52 3.97 5.40 -1.00
N ALA A 53 2.72 5.84 -0.82
CA ALA A 53 2.30 6.55 0.39
C ALA A 53 2.49 5.69 1.66
N LEU A 54 2.14 4.40 1.61
CA LEU A 54 2.36 3.47 2.71
C LEU A 54 3.85 3.29 3.02
N MET A 55 4.73 3.24 2.01
CA MET A 55 6.17 3.14 2.23
C MET A 55 6.75 4.43 2.84
N LYS A 56 6.29 5.61 2.38
CA LYS A 56 6.67 6.90 3.00
C LYS A 56 6.31 6.96 4.47
N GLN A 57 5.09 6.53 4.82
CA GLN A 57 4.67 6.46 6.23
C GLN A 57 5.60 5.56 7.05
N LYS A 58 5.95 4.38 6.53
CA LYS A 58 6.88 3.46 7.22
C LYS A 58 8.27 4.08 7.39
N ALA A 59 8.77 4.80 6.40
CA ALA A 59 10.06 5.49 6.48
C ALA A 59 10.05 6.55 7.60
N GLU A 60 9.01 7.40 7.64
CA GLU A 60 8.86 8.41 8.71
C GLU A 60 8.75 7.78 10.11
N ASP A 61 7.98 6.69 10.25
CA ASP A 61 7.89 5.96 11.52
C ASP A 61 9.26 5.42 11.97
N LEU A 62 10.08 4.94 11.03
CA LEU A 62 11.41 4.40 11.30
C LEU A 62 12.42 5.49 11.60
N LYS A 63 12.33 6.65 10.96
CA LYS A 63 13.13 7.84 11.25
C LYS A 63 12.95 8.27 12.71
N ILE A 64 11.71 8.39 13.17
CA ILE A 64 11.38 8.71 14.56
C ILE A 64 11.96 7.66 15.52
N LYS A 65 11.87 6.37 15.15
CA LYS A 65 12.45 5.28 15.96
C LYS A 65 13.97 5.33 15.99
N ALA A 66 14.63 5.63 14.87
CA ALA A 66 16.08 5.76 14.78
C ALA A 66 16.60 6.87 15.70
N GLU A 67 15.93 8.03 15.72
CA GLU A 67 16.24 9.13 16.63
C GLU A 67 16.08 8.70 18.10
N ARG A 68 14.97 8.04 18.43
CA ARG A 68 14.73 7.55 19.80
C ARG A 68 15.75 6.49 20.23
N TYR A 69 16.09 5.55 19.36
CA TYR A 69 17.10 4.53 19.65
C TYR A 69 18.49 5.12 19.79
N ALA A 70 18.84 6.12 18.99
CA ALA A 70 20.10 6.84 19.13
C ALA A 70 20.22 7.53 20.49
N GLN A 71 19.13 8.10 21.01
CA GLN A 71 19.11 8.74 22.32
C GLN A 71 19.23 7.72 23.47
N LEU A 72 18.58 6.56 23.36
CA LEU A 72 18.53 5.55 24.42
C LEU A 72 19.76 4.64 24.47
N PHE A 73 20.29 4.26 23.31
CA PHE A 73 21.31 3.21 23.17
C PHE A 73 22.60 3.72 22.52
N GLY A 74 22.64 4.99 22.13
CA GLY A 74 23.75 5.59 21.39
C GLY A 74 23.53 5.55 19.87
N PRO A 75 24.13 6.52 19.14
CA PRO A 75 23.89 6.71 17.71
C PRO A 75 24.37 5.54 16.83
N ASP A 76 25.38 4.80 17.29
CA ASP A 76 26.00 3.67 16.58
C ASP A 76 25.48 2.31 17.06
N SER A 77 24.45 2.31 17.93
CA SER A 77 23.82 1.07 18.35
C SER A 77 23.21 0.32 17.16
N GLU A 78 23.16 -1.01 17.24
CA GLU A 78 22.53 -1.83 16.20
C GLU A 78 21.06 -1.47 15.99
N TRP A 79 20.37 -1.04 17.05
CA TRP A 79 18.98 -0.56 17.00
C TRP A 79 18.84 0.71 16.17
N ALA A 80 19.65 1.74 16.43
CA ALA A 80 19.63 2.98 15.68
C ALA A 80 20.06 2.75 14.22
N THR A 81 21.11 1.94 14.01
CA THR A 81 21.65 1.61 12.69
C THR A 81 20.63 0.85 11.83
N SER A 82 19.99 -0.18 12.40
CA SER A 82 19.01 -0.99 11.68
C SER A 82 17.75 -0.19 11.34
N ALA A 83 17.31 0.70 12.24
CA ALA A 83 16.17 1.58 11.97
C ALA A 83 16.45 2.54 10.81
N LYS A 84 17.65 3.15 10.76
CA LYS A 84 18.09 3.99 9.63
C LYS A 84 18.19 3.20 8.33
N LEU A 85 18.67 1.96 8.37
CA LEU A 85 18.75 1.13 7.17
C LEU A 85 17.35 0.85 6.59
N LEU A 86 16.39 0.53 7.45
CA LEU A 86 15.01 0.29 7.04
C LEU A 86 14.30 1.57 6.57
N GLU A 87 14.54 2.71 7.23
CA GLU A 87 14.07 4.04 6.79
C GLU A 87 14.50 4.27 5.32
N ASN A 88 15.80 4.17 5.05
CA ASN A 88 16.36 4.34 3.70
C ASN A 88 15.78 3.34 2.69
N PHE A 89 15.56 2.09 3.11
CA PHE A 89 14.95 1.08 2.26
C PHE A 89 13.52 1.49 1.84
N TYR A 90 12.68 1.88 2.80
CA TYR A 90 11.30 2.25 2.51
C TYR A 90 11.19 3.56 1.74
N GLU A 91 12.09 4.52 1.97
CA GLU A 91 12.15 5.74 1.17
C GLU A 91 12.46 5.43 -0.30
N LYS A 92 13.47 4.59 -0.57
CA LYS A 92 13.82 4.16 -1.93
C LYS A 92 12.69 3.36 -2.58
N GLU A 93 12.04 2.49 -1.82
CA GLU A 93 10.91 1.72 -2.34
C GLU A 93 9.72 2.63 -2.67
N ALA A 94 9.45 3.66 -1.86
CA ALA A 94 8.42 4.65 -2.18
C ALA A 94 8.72 5.36 -3.51
N GLN A 95 9.95 5.84 -3.69
CA GLN A 95 10.37 6.50 -4.94
C GLN A 95 10.24 5.56 -6.15
N ASN A 96 10.61 4.28 -5.99
CA ASN A 96 10.45 3.29 -7.06
C ASN A 96 8.98 3.08 -7.43
N ARG A 97 8.08 3.00 -6.43
CA ARG A 97 6.63 2.89 -6.66
C ARG A 97 6.07 4.13 -7.36
N GLU A 98 6.50 5.33 -6.98
CA GLU A 98 6.12 6.57 -7.68
C GLU A 98 6.58 6.57 -9.13
N ARG A 99 7.81 6.11 -9.39
CA ARG A 99 8.33 5.96 -10.75
C ARG A 99 7.50 4.97 -11.58
N LEU A 100 7.13 3.83 -11.00
CA LEU A 100 6.26 2.85 -11.67
C LEU A 100 4.88 3.43 -11.95
N ALA A 101 4.30 4.18 -11.00
CA ALA A 101 3.02 4.85 -11.21
C ALA A 101 3.05 5.81 -12.41
N ILE A 102 4.12 6.61 -12.53
CA ILE A 102 4.30 7.53 -13.66
C ILE A 102 4.34 6.76 -14.99
N LEU A 103 5.12 5.67 -15.07
CA LEU A 103 5.19 4.86 -16.29
C LEU A 103 3.83 4.30 -16.70
N HIS A 104 3.04 3.81 -15.76
CA HIS A 104 1.70 3.29 -16.06
C HIS A 104 0.73 4.42 -16.46
N ALA A 105 0.78 5.57 -15.78
CA ALA A 105 -0.04 6.73 -16.15
C ALA A 105 0.28 7.27 -17.57
N GLU A 106 1.55 7.23 -17.97
CA GLU A 106 1.98 7.63 -19.33
C GLU A 106 1.47 6.66 -20.40
N VAL A 107 1.52 5.35 -20.17
CA VAL A 107 1.00 4.33 -21.10
C VAL A 107 -0.52 4.46 -21.25
N GLY A 108 -1.23 4.78 -20.17
CA GLY A 108 -2.68 5.01 -20.17
C GLY A 108 -3.12 6.37 -20.73
N ARG A 109 -2.19 7.22 -21.19
CA ARG A 109 -2.56 8.53 -21.73
C ARG A 109 -3.00 8.38 -23.20
N PRO A 110 -4.24 8.78 -23.55
CA PRO A 110 -4.66 8.77 -24.95
C PRO A 110 -3.72 9.65 -25.77
N HIS A 111 -3.10 9.07 -26.79
CA HIS A 111 -2.32 9.84 -27.73
C HIS A 111 -3.31 10.72 -28.50
N SER A 112 -3.30 12.02 -28.23
CA SER A 112 -4.00 12.98 -29.07
C SER A 112 -3.37 12.91 -30.47
N HIS A 113 -4.02 12.18 -31.38
CA HIS A 113 -3.76 12.26 -32.80
C HIS A 113 -4.05 13.71 -33.22
N SER A 114 -3.00 14.52 -33.43
CA SER A 114 -3.14 15.76 -34.18
C SER A 114 -3.36 15.37 -35.64
N PRO A 115 -4.51 15.69 -36.25
CA PRO A 115 -4.64 15.52 -37.69
C PRO A 115 -3.90 16.68 -38.35
N ASP A 116 -2.61 16.51 -38.56
CA ASP A 116 -1.92 17.23 -39.64
C ASP A 116 -2.40 16.59 -40.94
N PHE A 117 -3.54 17.05 -41.46
CA PHE A 117 -3.94 16.76 -42.82
C PHE A 117 -3.77 18.00 -43.69
N GLU A 118 -2.74 17.89 -44.52
CA GLU A 118 -2.35 18.75 -45.63
C GLU A 118 -3.53 19.44 -46.32
N SER A 119 -3.49 20.76 -46.38
CA SER A 119 -4.20 21.54 -47.39
C SER A 119 -3.39 21.50 -48.68
N ARG A 120 -3.79 20.66 -49.64
CA ARG A 120 -3.44 20.77 -51.05
C ARG A 120 -4.62 20.41 -51.94
#